data_AF-A0A1G3RVF6-F1
#
_entry.id   AF-A0A1G3RVF6-F1
#
_cell.length_a   1.000
_cell.length_b   1.000
_cell.length_c   1.000
_cell.angle_alpha   90.00
_cell.angle_beta   90.00
_cell.angle_gamma   90.00
#
_symmetry.space_group_name_H-M   'P 1'
#
loop_
_entity.id
_entity.type
_entity.pdbx_description
1 polymer ?
#
loop_
_entity_poly.entity_id
_entity_poly.type
_entity_poly.pdbx_seq_one_letter_code
_entity_poly.pdbx_strand_id
1 'polypeptide(L)'
;MGFGFFYLFLCVAAAYGPSWMIASTWQITIIAGILLTPLFRTGKHSGAARHSIPVSQLAISIVIIAGVVMVQYKKGALSEVKENYLALFYIIIAAFSYPLGNRKMMAVVPDSMGTIERIFGMTLCSLPFWLILMIIGVLNNQLPSPEQIRQTFIVALSSGVIATILFFKATEMVKADMHQLAIIESSQAGEVVFTLLLGILLFKDQLPSPTA
;
A
#
# COMPACT_ATOMS: atom_id res chain seq x y z
N MET A 1 -0.43 7.02 -12.21
CA MET A 1 -0.93 7.11 -10.82
C MET A 1 -1.15 5.75 -10.17
N GLY A 2 -1.70 4.73 -10.86
CA GLY A 2 -1.84 3.37 -10.32
C GLY A 2 -0.51 2.66 -10.09
N PHE A 3 -0.35 1.44 -10.61
CA PHE A 3 0.78 0.56 -10.28
C PHE A 3 2.18 1.16 -10.49
N GLY A 4 2.39 2.02 -11.49
CA GLY A 4 3.68 2.69 -11.66
C GLY A 4 4.04 3.67 -10.53
N PHE A 5 3.11 4.56 -10.15
CA PHE A 5 3.45 5.71 -9.30
C PHE A 5 3.55 5.34 -7.84
N PHE A 6 2.61 4.55 -7.30
CA PHE A 6 2.71 4.13 -5.90
C PHE A 6 3.93 3.23 -5.69
N TYR A 7 4.19 2.31 -6.62
CA TYR A 7 5.26 1.33 -6.48
C TYR A 7 6.64 1.98 -6.67
N LEU A 8 6.76 3.01 -7.54
CA LEU A 8 7.96 3.84 -7.63
C LEU A 8 8.35 4.38 -6.25
N PHE A 9 7.44 5.09 -5.58
CA PHE A 9 7.75 5.70 -4.29
C PHE A 9 7.96 4.67 -3.18
N LEU A 10 7.29 3.52 -3.27
CA LEU A 10 7.55 2.41 -2.37
C LEU A 10 8.97 1.84 -2.57
N CYS A 11 9.43 1.67 -3.81
CA CYS A 11 10.80 1.26 -4.12
C CYS A 11 11.83 2.30 -3.68
N VAL A 12 11.56 3.59 -3.89
CA VAL A 12 12.44 4.66 -3.42
C VAL A 12 12.52 4.67 -1.89
N ALA A 13 11.38 4.52 -1.20
CA ALA A 13 11.38 4.41 0.26
C ALA A 13 12.18 3.20 0.76
N ALA A 14 12.13 2.07 0.05
CA ALA A 14 12.93 0.88 0.34
C ALA A 14 14.44 1.08 0.21
N ALA A 15 14.89 2.10 -0.51
CA ALA A 15 16.30 2.48 -0.58
C ALA A 15 16.77 3.32 0.61
N TYR A 16 15.85 4.02 1.30
CA TYR A 16 16.17 4.97 2.38
C TYR A 16 15.77 4.48 3.78
N GLY A 17 15.01 3.40 3.87
CA GLY A 17 14.38 2.98 5.12
C GLY A 17 14.42 1.46 5.32
N PRO A 18 14.52 0.98 6.57
CA PRO A 18 14.48 -0.44 6.83
C PRO A 18 13.07 -1.03 6.60
N SER A 19 13.00 -2.31 6.24
CA SER A 19 11.75 -2.98 5.86
C SER A 19 10.67 -2.94 6.94
N TRP A 20 11.04 -2.99 8.22
CA TRP A 20 10.09 -2.89 9.35
C TRP A 20 9.41 -1.53 9.42
N MET A 21 10.12 -0.46 9.04
CA MET A 21 9.62 0.91 9.03
C MET A 21 8.66 1.11 7.87
N ILE A 22 8.99 0.54 6.72
CA ILE A 22 8.15 0.57 5.52
C ILE A 22 6.84 -0.18 5.78
N ALA A 23 6.92 -1.42 6.28
CA ALA A 23 5.73 -2.25 6.54
C ALA A 23 4.78 -1.64 7.59
N SER A 24 5.32 -1.06 8.66
CA SER A 24 4.51 -0.40 9.68
C SER A 24 3.89 0.91 9.18
N THR A 25 4.64 1.73 8.45
CA THR A 25 4.14 2.99 7.88
C THR A 25 3.15 2.75 6.73
N TRP A 26 3.23 1.59 6.07
CA TRP A 26 2.31 1.22 4.99
C TRP A 26 0.84 1.26 5.42
N GLN A 27 0.56 1.05 6.72
CA GLN A 27 -0.81 1.12 7.29
C GLN A 27 -1.48 2.49 7.13
N ILE A 28 -0.72 3.55 6.79
CA ILE A 28 -1.27 4.85 6.38
C ILE A 28 -2.21 4.71 5.17
N THR A 29 -2.07 3.66 4.35
CA THR A 29 -3.01 3.36 3.25
C THR A 29 -4.47 3.30 3.70
N ILE A 30 -4.73 2.83 4.92
CA ILE A 30 -6.09 2.71 5.49
C ILE A 30 -6.70 4.11 5.67
N ILE A 31 -5.99 5.01 6.36
CA ILE A 31 -6.44 6.41 6.50
C ILE A 31 -6.50 7.11 5.15
N ALA A 32 -5.50 6.90 4.28
CA ALA A 32 -5.49 7.50 2.96
C ALA A 32 -6.73 7.09 2.15
N GLY A 33 -7.11 5.82 2.18
CA GLY A 33 -8.37 5.34 1.59
C GLY A 33 -9.57 6.12 2.14
N ILE A 34 -9.74 6.17 3.46
CA ILE A 34 -10.85 6.89 4.10
C ILE A 34 -10.89 8.37 3.69
N LEU A 35 -9.76 9.08 3.74
CA LEU A 35 -9.66 10.50 3.42
C LEU A 35 -9.90 10.81 1.94
N LEU A 36 -9.62 9.88 1.04
CA LEU A 36 -9.88 10.03 -0.40
C LEU A 36 -11.35 9.80 -0.77
N THR A 37 -12.16 9.26 0.13
CA THR A 37 -13.59 8.94 -0.11
C THR A 37 -14.39 10.11 -0.69
N PRO A 38 -14.28 11.36 -0.20
CA PRO A 38 -15.04 12.50 -0.74
C PRO A 38 -14.64 12.93 -2.15
N LEU A 39 -13.51 12.46 -2.68
CA LEU A 39 -13.13 12.74 -4.06
C LEU A 39 -13.98 11.97 -5.07
N PHE A 40 -14.67 10.92 -4.62
CA PHE A 40 -15.49 10.05 -5.46
C PHE A 40 -16.99 10.28 -5.21
N ARG A 41 -17.81 10.06 -6.25
CA ARG A 41 -19.26 10.31 -6.24
C ARG A 41 -20.05 9.02 -6.04
N THR A 42 -21.21 9.13 -5.38
CA THR A 42 -22.21 8.07 -5.20
C THR A 42 -22.94 7.79 -6.52
N GLY A 43 -22.25 7.19 -7.49
CA GLY A 43 -22.78 6.84 -8.81
C GLY A 43 -22.21 7.66 -9.98
N LYS A 44 -22.45 7.19 -11.21
CA LYS A 44 -21.89 7.72 -12.46
C LYS A 44 -22.68 8.89 -13.09
N HIS A 45 -23.77 9.35 -12.47
CA HIS A 45 -24.61 10.41 -13.04
C HIS A 45 -24.19 11.81 -12.60
N SER A 46 -24.48 12.81 -13.45
CA SER A 46 -24.08 14.23 -13.33
C SER A 46 -24.77 15.02 -12.20
N GLY A 47 -25.37 14.34 -11.21
CA GLY A 47 -25.93 14.91 -9.99
C GLY A 47 -25.64 14.09 -8.72
N ALA A 48 -24.78 13.07 -8.81
CA ALA A 48 -24.45 12.21 -7.68
C ALA A 48 -23.68 12.98 -6.58
N ALA A 49 -24.16 12.84 -5.33
CA ALA A 49 -23.50 13.38 -4.16
C ALA A 49 -22.08 12.80 -3.99
N ARG A 50 -21.18 13.54 -3.34
CA ARG A 50 -19.89 12.98 -2.93
C ARG A 50 -20.11 12.06 -1.74
N HIS A 51 -19.34 10.97 -1.66
CA HIS A 51 -19.37 10.14 -0.46
C HIS A 51 -18.86 10.95 0.75
N SER A 52 -19.55 10.87 1.87
CA SER A 52 -19.08 11.45 3.13
C SER A 52 -17.94 10.64 3.72
N ILE A 53 -17.08 11.27 4.52
CA ILE A 53 -16.06 10.55 5.29
C ILE A 53 -16.76 9.67 6.34
N PRO A 54 -16.49 8.36 6.38
CA PRO A 54 -17.04 7.47 7.39
C PRO A 54 -16.33 7.67 8.74
N VAL A 55 -16.89 8.53 9.59
CA VAL A 55 -16.25 8.97 10.85
C VAL A 55 -15.95 7.82 11.83
N SER A 56 -16.83 6.82 11.91
CA SER A 56 -16.61 5.63 12.76
C SER A 56 -15.35 4.85 12.38
N GLN A 57 -15.04 4.78 11.09
CA GLN A 57 -13.85 4.08 10.56
C GLN A 57 -12.59 4.94 10.68
N LEU A 58 -12.74 6.26 10.56
CA LEU A 58 -11.65 7.18 10.83
C LEU A 58 -11.17 7.02 12.28
N ALA A 59 -12.09 6.86 13.23
CA ALA A 59 -11.74 6.63 14.64
C ALA A 59 -10.92 5.34 14.84
N ILE A 60 -11.33 4.22 14.22
CA ILE A 60 -10.57 2.95 14.29
C ILE A 60 -9.19 3.11 13.65
N SER A 61 -9.11 3.80 12.51
CA SER A 61 -7.85 4.01 11.81
C SER A 61 -6.87 4.89 12.59
N ILE A 62 -7.38 5.85 13.38
CA ILE A 62 -6.55 6.62 14.31
C ILE A 62 -5.85 5.70 15.33
N VAL A 63 -6.54 4.67 15.84
CA VAL A 63 -5.94 3.70 16.77
C VAL A 63 -4.82 2.91 16.09
N ILE A 64 -5.02 2.48 14.84
CA ILE A 64 -4.00 1.78 14.06
C ILE A 64 -2.77 2.68 13.88
N ILE A 65 -2.97 3.94 13.48
CA ILE A 65 -1.87 4.89 13.29
C ILE A 65 -1.16 5.24 14.60
N ALA A 66 -1.88 5.32 15.72
CA ALA A 66 -1.24 5.48 17.03
C ALA A 66 -0.28 4.31 17.30
N GLY A 67 -0.69 3.07 17.01
CA GLY A 67 0.17 1.89 17.09
C GLY A 67 1.39 1.99 16.17
N VAL A 68 1.22 2.45 14.93
CA VAL A 68 2.33 2.68 13.99
C VAL A 68 3.31 3.70 14.56
N VAL A 69 2.85 4.86 15.01
CA VAL A 69 3.70 5.91 15.59
C VAL A 69 4.48 5.39 16.80
N MET A 70 3.85 4.58 17.66
CA MET A 70 4.54 3.94 18.80
C MET A 70 5.66 2.99 18.35
N VAL A 71 5.42 2.15 17.32
CA VAL A 71 6.45 1.26 16.76
C VAL A 71 7.61 2.05 16.19
N GLN A 72 7.30 3.12 15.43
CA GLN A 72 8.28 3.99 14.79
C GLN A 72 9.15 4.71 15.83
N TYR A 73 8.53 5.21 16.90
CA TYR A 73 9.23 5.84 18.02
C TYR A 73 10.14 4.84 18.73
N LYS A 74 9.64 3.66 19.12
CA LYS A 74 10.40 2.66 19.87
C LYS A 74 11.61 2.13 19.11
N LYS A 75 11.48 1.89 17.80
CA LYS A 75 12.57 1.40 16.95
C LYS A 75 13.48 2.51 16.42
N GLY A 76 13.27 3.76 16.85
CA GLY A 76 14.13 4.89 16.50
C GLY A 76 14.01 5.40 15.07
N ALA A 77 12.91 5.10 14.34
CA ALA A 77 12.69 5.68 13.02
C ALA A 77 12.63 7.22 13.07
N LEU A 78 12.18 7.78 14.20
CA LEU A 78 12.09 9.22 14.43
C LEU A 78 13.35 9.84 15.05
N SER A 79 14.40 9.03 15.31
CA SER A 79 15.72 9.56 15.70
C SER A 79 16.41 10.20 14.47
N GLU A 80 17.34 11.14 14.68
CA GLU A 80 17.88 12.14 13.72
C GLU A 80 18.56 11.63 12.42
N VAL A 81 18.25 10.43 11.95
CA VAL A 81 18.73 9.90 10.67
C VAL A 81 17.90 10.50 9.53
N LYS A 82 18.50 11.45 8.80
CA LYS A 82 17.90 12.12 7.62
C LYS A 82 17.25 11.15 6.61
N GLU A 83 17.80 9.95 6.47
CA GLU A 83 17.31 8.90 5.56
C GLU A 83 15.93 8.35 5.98
N ASN A 84 15.67 8.23 7.29
CA ASN A 84 14.37 7.76 7.79
C ASN A 84 13.23 8.73 7.42
N TYR A 85 13.50 10.04 7.48
CA TYR A 85 12.52 11.06 7.08
C TYR A 85 12.21 11.01 5.58
N LEU A 86 13.21 10.75 4.73
CA LEU A 86 13.00 10.58 3.30
C LEU A 86 12.16 9.34 3.01
N ALA A 87 12.47 8.22 3.65
CA ALA A 87 11.67 7.01 3.52
C ALA A 87 10.21 7.22 3.95
N LEU A 88 9.98 7.84 5.12
CA LEU A 88 8.63 8.19 5.60
C LEU A 88 7.87 9.06 4.59
N PHE A 89 8.53 10.10 4.06
CA PHE A 89 7.94 11.00 3.07
C PHE A 89 7.48 10.23 1.82
N TYR A 90 8.35 9.40 1.25
CA TYR A 90 8.01 8.61 0.07
C TYR A 90 6.93 7.55 0.34
N ILE A 91 6.93 6.93 1.51
CA ILE A 91 5.86 5.98 1.89
C ILE A 91 4.51 6.69 1.96
N ILE A 92 4.44 7.90 2.51
CA ILE A 92 3.18 8.66 2.55
C ILE A 92 2.66 8.91 1.14
N ILE A 93 3.52 9.31 0.20
CA ILE A 93 3.12 9.51 -1.20
C ILE A 93 2.60 8.20 -1.81
N ALA A 94 3.29 7.08 -1.58
CA ALA A 94 2.88 5.77 -2.05
C ALA A 94 1.53 5.35 -1.45
N ALA A 95 1.34 5.55 -0.14
CA ALA A 95 0.16 5.17 0.61
C ALA A 95 -1.12 5.89 0.15
N PHE A 96 -1.01 7.14 -0.30
CA PHE A 96 -2.13 7.85 -0.93
C PHE A 96 -2.34 7.45 -2.40
N SER A 97 -1.25 7.21 -3.12
CA SER A 97 -1.30 6.84 -4.53
C SER A 97 -1.97 5.48 -4.77
N TYR A 98 -1.80 4.53 -3.85
CA TYR A 98 -2.36 3.18 -3.92
C TYR A 98 -3.90 3.14 -3.97
N PRO A 99 -4.64 3.59 -2.93
CA PRO A 99 -6.10 3.59 -2.95
C PRO A 99 -6.67 4.58 -3.98
N LEU A 100 -5.98 5.70 -4.24
CA LEU A 100 -6.36 6.65 -5.28
C LEU A 100 -6.38 5.98 -6.66
N GLY A 101 -5.35 5.19 -6.99
CA GLY A 101 -5.24 4.45 -8.24
C GLY A 101 -6.41 3.48 -8.44
N ASN A 102 -6.68 2.65 -7.43
CA ASN A 102 -7.76 1.67 -7.47
C ASN A 102 -9.14 2.35 -7.65
N ARG A 103 -9.47 3.33 -6.81
CA ARG A 103 -10.78 4.01 -6.85
C ARG A 103 -10.97 4.83 -8.12
N LYS A 104 -9.92 5.45 -8.65
CA LYS A 104 -9.99 6.13 -9.96
C LYS A 104 -10.27 5.15 -11.09
N MET A 105 -9.67 3.96 -11.06
CA MET A 105 -10.02 2.91 -12.03
C MET A 105 -11.49 2.53 -11.92
N MET A 106 -12.00 2.28 -10.71
CA MET A 106 -13.42 1.98 -10.49
C MET A 106 -14.36 3.07 -11.01
N ALA A 107 -13.96 4.35 -10.91
CA ALA A 107 -14.78 5.48 -11.35
C ALA A 107 -14.80 5.69 -12.87
N VAL A 108 -13.68 5.41 -13.56
CA VAL A 108 -13.50 5.72 -14.99
C VAL A 108 -13.90 4.55 -15.89
N VAL A 109 -13.68 3.31 -15.46
CA VAL A 109 -14.00 2.13 -16.29
C VAL A 109 -15.47 1.73 -16.18
N PRO A 110 -16.05 1.08 -17.21
CA PRO A 110 -17.41 0.54 -17.16
C PRO A 110 -17.58 -0.45 -15.99
N ASP A 111 -18.78 -0.54 -15.42
CA ASP A 111 -19.04 -1.47 -14.31
C ASP A 111 -19.00 -2.95 -14.74
N SER A 112 -19.05 -3.21 -16.05
CA SER A 112 -18.85 -4.52 -16.63
C SER A 112 -17.40 -5.00 -16.55
N MET A 113 -16.44 -4.10 -16.35
CA MET A 113 -15.03 -4.45 -16.24
C MET A 113 -14.73 -4.93 -14.81
N GLY A 114 -14.50 -6.23 -14.69
CA GLY A 114 -14.21 -6.88 -13.42
C GLY A 114 -12.82 -6.54 -12.88
N THR A 115 -12.58 -6.93 -11.64
CA THR A 115 -11.29 -6.69 -10.96
C THR A 115 -10.07 -7.16 -11.75
N ILE A 116 -10.10 -8.37 -12.32
CA ILE A 116 -8.94 -8.92 -13.05
C ILE A 116 -8.59 -8.07 -14.27
N GLU A 117 -9.59 -7.65 -15.04
CA GLU A 117 -9.41 -6.81 -16.22
C GLU A 117 -8.84 -5.43 -15.86
N ARG A 118 -9.31 -4.85 -14.74
CA ARG A 118 -8.76 -3.59 -14.22
C ARG A 118 -7.31 -3.74 -13.77
N ILE A 119 -6.99 -4.81 -13.04
CA ILE A 119 -5.60 -5.11 -12.63
C ILE A 119 -4.72 -5.27 -13.85
N PHE A 120 -5.16 -6.07 -14.83
CA PHE A 120 -4.44 -6.28 -16.08
C PHE A 120 -4.20 -4.95 -16.82
N GLY A 121 -5.24 -4.12 -16.97
CA GLY A 121 -5.12 -2.81 -17.60
C GLY A 121 -4.13 -1.89 -16.86
N MET A 122 -4.20 -1.84 -15.52
CA MET A 122 -3.24 -1.06 -14.71
C MET A 122 -1.80 -1.55 -14.88
N THR A 123 -1.59 -2.86 -14.91
CA THR A 123 -0.27 -3.47 -15.14
C THR A 123 0.25 -3.11 -16.52
N LEU A 124 -0.55 -3.36 -17.57
CA LEU A 124 -0.18 -3.11 -18.96
C LEU A 124 0.16 -1.64 -19.18
N CYS A 125 -0.68 -0.72 -18.70
CA CYS A 125 -0.44 0.72 -18.82
C CYS A 125 0.76 1.21 -17.98
N SER A 126 1.24 0.43 -17.01
CA SER A 126 2.44 0.75 -16.24
C SER A 126 3.74 0.27 -16.90
N LEU A 127 3.68 -0.69 -17.85
CA LEU A 127 4.87 -1.24 -18.49
C LEU A 127 5.77 -0.20 -19.17
N PRO A 128 5.26 0.81 -19.92
CA PRO A 128 6.13 1.82 -20.53
C PRO A 128 6.96 2.57 -19.50
N PHE A 129 6.37 2.88 -18.34
CA PHE A 129 7.07 3.53 -17.25
C PHE A 129 8.20 2.64 -16.68
N TRP A 130 7.93 1.36 -16.46
CA TRP A 130 8.95 0.42 -15.97
C TRP A 130 10.06 0.15 -16.98
N LEU A 131 9.73 0.08 -18.27
CA LEU A 131 10.71 -0.06 -19.34
C LEU A 131 11.67 1.13 -19.39
N ILE A 132 11.15 2.35 -19.24
CA ILE A 132 11.99 3.56 -19.18
C ILE A 132 12.94 3.49 -17.98
N LEU A 133 12.44 3.13 -16.78
CA LEU A 133 13.30 3.00 -15.60
C LEU A 133 14.35 1.90 -15.75
N MET A 134 13.98 0.76 -16.34
CA MET A 134 14.92 -0.32 -16.65
C MET A 134 16.02 0.16 -17.60
N ILE A 135 15.66 0.88 -18.67
CA ILE A 135 16.65 1.45 -19.61
C ILE A 135 17.58 2.41 -18.87
N ILE A 136 17.05 3.32 -18.05
CA ILE A 136 17.86 4.25 -17.24
C ILE A 136 18.81 3.49 -16.31
N GLY A 137 18.33 2.45 -15.62
CA GLY A 137 19.15 1.62 -14.73
C GLY A 137 20.29 0.91 -15.48
N VAL A 138 19.99 0.33 -16.65
CA VAL A 138 21.00 -0.32 -17.51
C VAL A 138 22.03 0.69 -17.99
N LEU A 139 21.61 1.87 -18.46
CA LEU A 139 22.53 2.94 -18.89
C LEU A 139 23.42 3.46 -17.74
N ASN A 140 22.97 3.34 -16.49
CA ASN A 140 23.73 3.68 -15.30
C ASN A 140 24.54 2.50 -14.72
N ASN A 141 24.65 1.37 -15.44
CA ASN A 141 25.31 0.14 -14.98
C ASN A 141 24.75 -0.44 -13.66
N GLN A 142 23.46 -0.22 -13.39
CA GLN A 142 22.76 -0.70 -12.19
C GLN A 142 21.90 -1.93 -12.50
N LEU A 143 22.54 -3.06 -12.80
CA LEU A 143 21.86 -4.33 -12.97
C LEU A 143 21.48 -4.93 -11.61
N PRO A 144 20.29 -5.54 -11.47
CA PRO A 144 19.90 -6.19 -10.22
C PRO A 144 20.74 -7.44 -9.98
N SER A 145 21.11 -7.67 -8.72
CA SER A 145 21.77 -8.93 -8.31
C SER A 145 20.81 -10.13 -8.43
N PRO A 146 21.33 -11.36 -8.57
CA PRO A 146 20.49 -12.58 -8.58
C PRO A 146 19.59 -12.70 -7.35
N GLU A 147 20.07 -12.25 -6.19
CA GLU A 147 19.30 -12.25 -4.95
C GLU A 147 18.15 -11.24 -4.99
N GLN A 148 18.38 -10.03 -5.51
CA GLN A 148 17.29 -9.06 -5.72
C GLN A 148 16.25 -9.58 -6.70
N ILE A 149 16.65 -10.28 -7.77
CA ILE A 149 15.72 -10.92 -8.71
C ILE A 149 14.85 -11.95 -7.99
N ARG A 150 15.46 -12.83 -7.18
CA ARG A 150 14.75 -13.86 -6.41
C ARG A 150 13.77 -13.25 -5.41
N GLN A 151 14.20 -12.27 -4.62
CA GLN A 151 13.35 -11.59 -3.64
C GLN A 151 12.20 -10.85 -4.33
N THR A 152 12.49 -10.12 -5.41
CA THR A 152 11.48 -9.39 -6.17
C THR A 152 10.45 -10.33 -6.80
N PHE A 153 10.87 -11.50 -7.29
CA PHE A 153 9.96 -12.52 -7.81
C PHE A 153 9.00 -13.04 -6.73
N ILE A 154 9.53 -13.37 -5.54
CA ILE A 154 8.71 -13.83 -4.41
C ILE A 154 7.67 -12.76 -4.02
N VAL A 155 8.09 -11.51 -3.90
CA VAL A 155 7.20 -10.37 -3.56
C VAL A 155 6.17 -10.15 -4.67
N ALA A 156 6.57 -10.16 -5.93
CA ALA A 156 5.68 -9.97 -7.07
C ALA A 156 4.60 -11.06 -7.15
N LEU A 157 4.98 -12.33 -6.93
CA LEU A 157 4.03 -13.44 -6.97
C LEU A 157 3.09 -13.42 -5.74
N SER A 158 3.64 -13.28 -4.54
CA SER A 158 2.86 -13.34 -3.30
C SER A 158 1.99 -12.11 -3.09
N SER A 159 2.59 -10.91 -3.04
CA SER A 159 1.89 -9.66 -2.78
C SER A 159 1.25 -9.09 -4.05
N GLY A 160 2.02 -9.04 -5.15
CA GLY A 160 1.58 -8.42 -6.39
C GLY A 160 0.49 -9.18 -7.14
N VAL A 161 0.54 -10.51 -7.19
CA VAL A 161 -0.46 -11.33 -7.89
C VAL A 161 -1.48 -11.90 -6.92
N ILE A 162 -1.07 -12.76 -5.99
CA ILE A 162 -2.01 -13.52 -5.15
C ILE A 162 -2.78 -12.59 -4.20
N ALA A 163 -2.07 -11.83 -3.35
CA ALA A 163 -2.72 -10.98 -2.35
C ALA A 163 -3.53 -9.84 -3.00
N THR A 164 -3.00 -9.18 -4.02
CA THR A 164 -3.69 -8.06 -4.70
C THR A 164 -4.98 -8.54 -5.37
N ILE A 165 -4.99 -9.69 -6.05
CA ILE A 165 -6.22 -10.23 -6.67
C ILE A 165 -7.25 -10.56 -5.58
N LEU A 166 -6.85 -11.25 -4.52
CA LEU A 166 -7.76 -11.61 -3.43
C LEU A 166 -8.34 -10.36 -2.74
N PHE A 167 -7.49 -9.38 -2.45
CA PHE A 167 -7.87 -8.14 -1.79
C PHE A 167 -8.80 -7.29 -2.67
N PHE A 168 -8.48 -7.12 -3.95
CA PHE A 168 -9.35 -6.37 -4.86
C PHE A 168 -10.67 -7.10 -5.13
N LYS A 169 -10.66 -8.43 -5.18
CA LYS A 169 -11.89 -9.21 -5.30
C LYS A 169 -12.77 -9.02 -4.06
N ALA A 170 -12.20 -9.06 -2.86
CA ALA A 170 -12.93 -8.83 -1.62
C ALA A 170 -13.53 -7.41 -1.57
N THR A 171 -12.76 -6.38 -1.90
CA THR A 171 -13.26 -4.98 -1.96
C THR A 171 -14.35 -4.79 -3.03
N GLU A 172 -14.25 -5.48 -4.17
CA GLU A 172 -15.29 -5.46 -5.20
C GLU A 172 -16.61 -6.09 -4.71
N MET A 173 -16.55 -7.19 -3.97
CA MET A 173 -17.75 -7.88 -3.45
C MET A 173 -18.56 -7.00 -2.50
N VAL A 174 -17.91 -6.06 -1.80
CA VAL A 174 -18.54 -5.18 -0.81
C VAL A 174 -18.59 -3.72 -1.25
N LYS A 175 -18.34 -3.43 -2.54
CA LYS A 175 -18.19 -2.05 -3.06
C LYS A 175 -19.41 -1.13 -2.85
N ALA A 176 -20.60 -1.71 -2.63
CA ALA A 176 -21.83 -0.97 -2.39
C ALA A 176 -22.02 -0.59 -0.91
N ASP A 177 -21.29 -1.24 0.01
CA ASP A 177 -21.37 -1.03 1.45
C ASP A 177 -20.05 -0.47 1.96
N MET A 178 -20.02 0.84 2.21
CA MET A 178 -18.84 1.54 2.71
C MET A 178 -18.39 1.04 4.08
N HIS A 179 -19.29 0.47 4.88
CA HIS A 179 -18.95 -0.13 6.16
C HIS A 179 -18.12 -1.40 5.96
N GLN A 180 -18.62 -2.32 5.13
CA GLN A 180 -17.90 -3.56 4.83
C GLN A 180 -16.61 -3.32 4.06
N LEU A 181 -16.59 -2.36 3.13
CA LEU A 181 -15.40 -1.99 2.37
C LEU A 181 -14.24 -1.64 3.30
N ALA A 182 -14.50 -0.84 4.33
CA ALA A 182 -13.46 -0.45 5.28
C ALA A 182 -13.04 -1.58 6.21
N ILE A 183 -13.94 -2.51 6.57
CA ILE A 183 -13.54 -3.72 7.31
C ILE A 183 -12.52 -4.51 6.49
N ILE A 184 -12.79 -4.71 5.20
CA ILE A 184 -11.84 -5.37 4.30
C ILE A 184 -10.53 -4.57 4.18
N GLU A 185 -10.58 -3.25 3.97
CA GLU A 185 -9.38 -2.40 3.93
C GLU A 185 -8.57 -2.48 5.24
N SER A 186 -9.23 -2.53 6.40
CA SER A 186 -8.56 -2.61 7.71
C SER A 186 -7.84 -3.94 7.97
N SER A 187 -8.18 -5.00 7.24
CA SER A 187 -7.47 -6.29 7.34
C SER A 187 -5.98 -6.19 6.97
N GLN A 188 -5.58 -5.13 6.26
CA GLN A 188 -4.17 -4.82 5.99
C GLN A 188 -3.34 -4.63 7.26
N ALA A 189 -3.95 -4.18 8.37
CA ALA A 189 -3.27 -4.08 9.66
C ALA A 189 -2.83 -5.45 10.21
N GLY A 190 -3.47 -6.53 9.76
CA GLY A 190 -3.06 -7.91 10.07
C GLY A 190 -1.65 -8.23 9.58
N GLU A 191 -1.17 -7.59 8.50
CA GLU A 191 0.20 -7.79 7.98
C GLU A 191 1.26 -7.54 9.06
N VAL A 192 1.08 -6.51 9.90
CA VAL A 192 2.02 -6.19 10.98
C VAL A 192 2.10 -7.35 11.98
N VAL A 193 0.96 -7.93 12.34
CA VAL A 193 0.88 -9.06 13.27
C VAL A 193 1.52 -10.30 12.66
N PHE A 194 1.17 -10.65 11.42
CA PHE A 194 1.76 -11.81 10.74
C PHE A 194 3.26 -11.64 10.49
N THR A 195 3.71 -10.44 10.11
CA THR A 195 5.14 -10.16 9.91
C THR A 195 5.93 -10.35 11.20
N LEU A 196 5.40 -9.85 12.32
CA LEU A 196 6.01 -10.07 13.64
C LEU A 196 6.05 -11.56 14.00
N LEU A 197 4.93 -12.26 13.88
CA LEU A 197 4.84 -13.69 14.22
C LEU A 197 5.77 -14.54 13.35
N LEU A 198 5.79 -14.31 12.05
CA LEU A 198 6.66 -15.03 11.11
C LEU A 198 8.13 -14.65 11.33
N GLY A 199 8.43 -13.39 11.67
CA GLY A 199 9.75 -12.94 12.14
C GLY A 199 10.28 -13.79 13.29
N ILE A 200 9.46 -13.94 14.33
CA ILE A 200 9.80 -14.74 15.52
C ILE A 200 9.93 -16.23 15.17
N LEU A 201 8.97 -16.78 14.41
CA LEU A 201 8.92 -18.23 14.14
C LEU A 201 10.01 -18.70 13.16
N LEU A 202 10.17 -17.97 12.05
CA LEU A 202 11.05 -18.34 10.94
C LEU A 202 12.46 -17.76 11.09
N PHE A 203 12.56 -16.49 11.48
CA PHE A 203 13.84 -15.76 11.54
C PHE A 203 14.42 -15.66 12.96
N LYS A 204 13.69 -16.17 13.96
CA LYS A 204 14.10 -16.17 15.38
C LYS A 204 14.31 -14.76 15.93
N ASP A 205 13.52 -13.80 15.46
CA ASP A 205 13.49 -12.45 16.02
C ASP A 205 13.13 -12.47 17.52
N GLN A 206 13.63 -11.48 18.26
CA GLN A 206 13.33 -11.34 19.67
C GLN A 206 11.85 -11.04 19.91
N LEU A 207 11.29 -11.62 20.98
CA LEU A 207 9.94 -11.30 21.44
C LEU A 207 9.85 -9.81 21.80
N PRO A 208 8.71 -9.15 21.52
CA PRO A 208 8.49 -7.77 21.96
C PRO A 208 8.60 -7.68 23.49
N SER A 209 9.56 -6.92 24.01
CA SER A 209 9.63 -6.65 25.45
C SER A 209 8.70 -5.48 25.83
N PRO A 210 7.97 -5.56 26.97
CA PRO A 210 7.17 -4.45 27.50
C PRO A 210 8.02 -3.27 28.01
N THR A 211 9.27 -3.52 28.38
CA THR A 211 10.19 -2.54 28.96
C THR A 211 11.38 -2.32 28.03
N ALA A 212 11.64 -1.05 27.69
CA ALA A 212 12.93 -0.55 27.25
C ALA A 212 13.60 0.14 28.44
#